data_AF-A0A3C7WHB7-F1
#
_entry.id   AF-A0A3C7WHB7-F1
#
_cell.length_a   1.000
_cell.length_b   1.000
_cell.length_c   1.000
_cell.angle_alpha   90.00
_cell.angle_beta   90.00
_cell.angle_gamma   90.00
#
_symmetry.space_group_name_H-M   'P 1'
#
loop_
_entity.id
_entity.type
_entity.pdbx_description
1 polymer ?
#
loop_
_entity_poly.entity_id
_entity_poly.type
_entity_poly.pdbx_seq_one_letter_code
_entity_poly.pdbx_strand_id
1 'polypeptide(L)'
;MLDVRELRKDPEAVAEALARRGFRFDAEAFRALDGRRRAADIESQELLAERKAASKEIGKLVGGGMSVDDAKAKVNERLALIGERLDSATEAAREAQGELEAWLAGVPNLP
;
A
#
# COMPACT_ATOMS: atom_id res chain seq x y z
N MET A 1 -3.58 -14.77 -19.00
CA MET A 1 -2.76 -14.24 -17.89
C MET A 1 -3.53 -14.58 -16.63
N LEU A 2 -2.86 -15.15 -15.64
CA LEU A 2 -3.50 -15.55 -14.39
C LEU A 2 -4.23 -14.35 -13.77
N ASP A 3 -5.50 -14.50 -13.42
CA ASP A 3 -6.22 -13.41 -12.76
C ASP A 3 -5.75 -13.29 -11.31
N VAL A 4 -5.07 -12.19 -10.99
CA VAL A 4 -4.60 -11.88 -9.63
C VAL A 4 -5.73 -11.86 -8.62
N ARG A 5 -6.96 -11.56 -9.05
CA ARG A 5 -8.15 -11.59 -8.17
C ARG A 5 -8.47 -12.99 -7.71
N GLU A 6 -8.37 -13.97 -8.61
CA GLU A 6 -8.59 -15.38 -8.28
C GLU A 6 -7.48 -15.89 -7.36
N LEU A 7 -6.23 -15.51 -7.65
CA LEU A 7 -5.08 -15.84 -6.83
C LEU A 7 -5.17 -15.25 -5.41
N ARG A 8 -5.69 -14.02 -5.25
CA ARG A 8 -5.95 -13.43 -3.93
C ARG A 8 -7.08 -14.10 -3.16
N LYS A 9 -8.03 -14.72 -3.87
CA LYS A 9 -9.18 -15.38 -3.25
C LYS A 9 -8.79 -16.75 -2.68
N ASP A 10 -8.03 -17.53 -3.46
CA ASP A 10 -7.61 -18.88 -3.08
C ASP A 10 -6.25 -19.24 -3.71
N PRO A 11 -5.13 -18.76 -3.12
CA PRO A 11 -3.79 -19.07 -3.61
C PRO A 11 -3.48 -20.57 -3.66
N GLU A 12 -4.04 -21.34 -2.73
CA GLU A 12 -3.91 -22.79 -2.61
C GLU A 12 -4.54 -23.51 -3.79
N ALA A 13 -5.80 -23.18 -4.13
CA ALA A 13 -6.48 -23.79 -5.27
C ALA A 13 -5.72 -23.52 -6.59
N VAL A 14 -5.17 -22.31 -6.74
CA VAL A 14 -4.32 -21.97 -7.89
C VAL A 14 -3.03 -22.78 -7.88
N ALA A 15 -2.39 -22.95 -6.72
CA ALA A 15 -1.18 -23.76 -6.60
C ALA A 15 -1.42 -25.24 -6.98
N GLU A 16 -2.55 -25.81 -6.56
CA GLU A 16 -2.94 -27.17 -6.94
C GLU A 16 -3.18 -27.30 -8.45
N ALA A 17 -3.87 -26.33 -9.06
CA ALA A 17 -4.14 -26.32 -10.49
C ALA A 17 -2.85 -26.19 -11.32
N LEU A 18 -1.89 -25.38 -10.85
CA LEU A 18 -0.56 -25.24 -11.45
C LEU A 18 0.29 -26.51 -11.27
N ALA A 19 0.19 -27.19 -10.12
CA ALA A 19 0.90 -28.44 -9.86
C ALA A 19 0.49 -29.54 -10.86
N ARG A 20 -0.79 -29.59 -11.28
CA ARG A 20 -1.26 -30.50 -12.34
C ARG A 20 -0.58 -30.27 -13.69
N ARG A 21 -0.03 -29.07 -13.93
CA ARG A 21 0.76 -28.70 -15.12
C ARG A 21 2.27 -28.88 -14.92
N GLY A 22 2.70 -29.42 -13.77
CA GLY A 22 4.11 -29.56 -13.42
C GLY A 22 4.77 -28.26 -12.94
N PHE A 23 3.98 -27.23 -12.62
CA PHE A 23 4.49 -25.96 -12.08
C PHE A 23 4.25 -25.89 -10.58
N ARG A 24 5.32 -25.67 -9.80
CA ARG A 24 5.21 -25.46 -8.35
C ARG A 24 5.02 -23.97 -8.09
N PHE A 25 3.83 -23.58 -7.65
CA PHE A 25 3.54 -22.23 -7.19
C PHE A 25 3.73 -22.14 -5.67
N ASP A 26 4.38 -21.07 -5.21
CA ASP A 26 4.60 -20.81 -3.79
C ASP A 26 3.51 -19.88 -3.23
N ALA A 27 2.42 -20.47 -2.74
CA ALA A 27 1.31 -19.71 -2.19
C ALA A 27 1.68 -18.87 -0.96
N GLU A 28 2.71 -19.28 -0.20
CA GLU A 28 3.15 -18.55 0.99
C GLU A 28 3.92 -17.29 0.61
N ALA A 29 4.85 -17.39 -0.34
CA ALA A 29 5.55 -16.23 -0.90
C ALA A 29 4.57 -15.20 -1.49
N PHE A 30 3.50 -15.68 -2.14
CA PHE A 30 2.44 -14.80 -2.64
C PHE A 30 1.70 -14.06 -1.55
N ARG A 31 1.27 -14.76 -0.51
CA ARG A 31 0.60 -14.13 0.62
C ARG A 31 1.47 -13.11 1.32
N ALA A 32 2.75 -13.41 1.50
CA ALA A 32 3.70 -12.49 2.13
C ALA A 32 3.83 -11.19 1.31
N LEU A 33 3.96 -11.31 -0.01
CA LEU A 33 4.13 -10.15 -0.88
C LEU A 33 2.85 -9.32 -1.06
N ASP A 34 1.69 -9.97 -1.26
CA ASP A 34 0.41 -9.26 -1.30
C ASP A 34 0.05 -8.66 0.06
N GLY A 35 0.46 -9.30 1.15
CA GLY A 35 0.38 -8.78 2.52
C GLY A 35 1.18 -7.48 2.70
N ARG A 36 2.45 -7.46 2.26
CA ARG A 36 3.29 -6.25 2.24
C ARG A 36 2.64 -5.12 1.46
N ARG A 37 2.20 -5.40 0.23
CA ARG A 37 1.51 -4.44 -0.63
C ARG A 37 0.28 -3.85 0.07
N ARG A 38 -0.58 -4.71 0.62
CA ARG A 38 -1.82 -4.30 1.29
C ARG A 38 -1.54 -3.48 2.56
N ALA A 39 -0.52 -3.84 3.33
CA ALA A 39 -0.13 -3.09 4.52
C ALA A 39 0.33 -1.67 4.14
N ALA A 40 1.16 -1.54 3.10
CA ALA A 40 1.62 -0.25 2.59
C ALA A 40 0.46 0.61 2.04
N ASP A 41 -0.50 0.01 1.33
CA ASP A 41 -1.71 0.71 0.89
C ASP A 41 -2.52 1.25 2.08
N ILE A 42 -2.73 0.43 3.11
CA ILE A 42 -3.48 0.83 4.31
C ILE A 42 -2.76 1.99 5.01
N GLU A 43 -1.45 1.88 5.22
CA GLU A 43 -0.64 2.94 5.84
C GLU A 43 -0.73 4.25 5.03
N SER A 44 -0.65 4.18 3.70
CA SER A 44 -0.80 5.34 2.82
C SER A 44 -2.18 6.02 2.99
N GLN A 45 -3.26 5.24 3.06
CA GLN A 45 -4.61 5.77 3.30
C GLN A 45 -4.76 6.42 4.68
N GLU A 46 -4.18 5.81 5.71
CA GLU A 46 -4.18 6.36 7.08
C GLU A 46 -3.41 7.68 7.13
N LEU A 47 -2.22 7.74 6.53
CA LEU A 47 -1.40 8.95 6.45
C LEU A 47 -2.08 10.09 5.67
N LEU A 48 -2.80 9.77 4.59
CA LEU A 48 -3.62 10.75 3.87
C LEU A 48 -4.74 11.31 4.75
N ALA A 49 -5.39 10.47 5.55
CA ALA A 49 -6.40 10.91 6.51
C ALA A 49 -5.80 11.80 7.61
N GLU A 50 -4.63 11.43 8.13
CA GLU A 50 -3.88 12.23 9.10
C GLU A 50 -3.44 13.58 8.54
N ARG A 51 -2.92 13.62 7.31
CA ARG A 51 -2.53 14.85 6.62
C ARG A 51 -3.71 15.81 6.50
N LYS A 52 -4.89 15.28 6.14
CA LYS A 52 -6.14 16.06 6.04
C LYS A 52 -6.59 16.56 7.40
N ALA A 53 -6.45 15.77 8.46
CA ALA A 53 -6.76 16.18 9.82
C ALA A 53 -5.83 17.31 10.29
N ALA A 54 -4.52 17.17 10.09
CA ALA A 54 -3.52 18.20 10.39
C ALA A 54 -3.76 19.50 9.62
N SER A 55 -4.14 19.41 8.34
CA SER A 55 -4.50 20.60 7.55
C SER A 55 -5.73 21.32 8.09
N LYS A 56 -6.73 20.59 8.60
CA LYS A 56 -7.90 21.18 9.25
C LYS A 56 -7.56 21.83 10.59
N GLU A 57 -6.58 21.30 11.31
CA GLU A 57 -6.10 21.87 12.57
C GLU A 57 -5.54 23.28 12.37
N ILE A 58 -4.80 23.51 11.30
CA ILE A 58 -4.32 24.86 10.92
C ILE A 58 -5.49 25.83 10.79
N GLY A 59 -6.56 25.45 10.07
CA GLY A 59 -7.76 26.28 9.94
C GLY A 59 -8.43 26.60 11.27
N LYS A 60 -8.47 25.63 12.21
CA LYS A 60 -9.00 25.84 13.56
C LYS A 60 -8.13 26.81 14.37
N LEU A 61 -6.81 26.70 14.28
CA LEU A 61 -5.87 27.59 14.97
C LEU A 61 -6.01 29.03 14.46
N VAL A 62 -6.09 29.21 13.14
CA VAL A 62 -6.30 30.51 12.52
C VAL A 62 -7.66 31.10 12.90
N GLY A 63 -8.73 30.29 12.89
CA GLY A 63 -10.05 30.70 13.36
C GLY A 63 -10.09 31.07 14.85
N GLY A 64 -9.17 30.52 15.65
CA GLY A 64 -8.96 30.86 17.06
C GLY A 64 -8.15 32.14 17.30
N GLY A 65 -7.81 32.89 16.24
CA GLY A 65 -7.08 34.16 16.33
C GLY A 65 -5.56 34.04 16.21
N MET A 66 -5.02 32.84 15.93
CA MET A 66 -3.60 32.66 15.62
C MET A 66 -3.29 33.19 14.21
N SER A 67 -2.10 33.75 14.00
CA SER A 67 -1.64 34.09 12.66
C SER A 67 -1.51 32.82 11.79
N VAL A 68 -1.65 32.97 10.47
CA VAL A 68 -1.51 31.85 9.54
C VAL A 68 -0.12 31.22 9.63
N ASP A 69 0.91 32.04 9.80
CA ASP A 69 2.30 31.58 9.82
C ASP A 69 2.62 30.82 11.11
N ASP A 70 2.14 31.30 12.26
CA ASP A 70 2.32 30.59 13.54
C ASP A 70 1.55 29.27 13.58
N ALA A 71 0.33 29.25 13.05
CA ALA A 71 -0.50 28.06 12.97
C ALA A 71 0.16 27.00 12.06
N LYS A 72 0.74 27.42 10.93
CA LYS A 72 1.51 26.54 10.04
C LYS A 72 2.77 26.04 10.75
N ALA A 73 3.56 26.91 11.36
CA ALA A 73 4.79 26.54 12.05
C ALA A 73 4.54 25.45 13.11
N LYS A 74 3.44 25.56 13.86
CA LYS A 74 3.06 24.59 14.90
C LYS A 74 2.73 23.19 14.37
N VAL A 75 2.28 23.07 13.12
CA VAL A 75 1.87 21.79 12.50
C VAL A 75 2.86 21.33 11.42
N ASN A 76 3.85 22.17 11.07
CA ASN A 76 4.75 21.95 9.94
C ASN A 76 5.59 20.68 10.08
N GLU A 77 6.20 20.46 11.26
CA GLU A 77 7.01 19.25 11.52
C GLU A 77 6.18 17.98 11.35
N ARG A 78 4.94 17.98 11.86
CA ARG A 78 4.02 16.86 11.70
C ARG A 78 3.65 16.62 10.24
N LEU A 79 3.37 17.68 9.48
CA LEU A 79 3.06 17.56 8.05
C LEU A 79 4.24 17.05 7.23
N ALA A 80 5.47 17.47 7.57
CA ALA A 80 6.68 16.98 6.95
C ALA A 80 6.87 15.48 7.19
N LEU A 81 6.77 15.03 8.45
CA LEU A 81 6.87 13.61 8.80
C LEU A 81 5.80 12.76 8.13
N ILE A 82 4.55 13.24 8.07
CA ILE A 82 3.47 12.56 7.36
C ILE A 82 3.78 12.47 5.86
N GLY A 83 4.35 13.51 5.26
CA GLY A 83 4.79 13.52 3.87
C GLY A 83 5.84 12.45 3.59
N GLU A 84 6.92 12.43 4.37
CA GLU A 84 8.00 11.44 4.23
C GLU A 84 7.49 10.00 4.38
N ARG A 85 6.65 9.74 5.37
CA ARG A 85 6.04 8.42 5.57
C ARG A 85 5.10 8.04 4.43
N LEU A 86 4.36 9.00 3.90
CA LEU A 86 3.42 8.76 2.80
C LEU A 86 4.17 8.40 1.52
N ASP A 87 5.27 9.09 1.23
CA ASP A 87 6.14 8.80 0.10
C ASP A 87 6.74 7.41 0.26
N SER A 88 7.27 7.07 1.44
CA SER A 88 7.80 5.74 1.74
C SER A 88 6.76 4.63 1.59
N ALA A 89 5.54 4.82 2.10
CA ALA A 89 4.46 3.83 2.00
C ALA A 89 4.02 3.64 0.54
N THR A 90 3.97 4.74 -0.23
CA THR A 90 3.61 4.70 -1.65
C THR A 90 4.65 3.95 -2.48
N GLU A 91 5.94 4.19 -2.24
CA GLU A 91 7.00 3.45 -2.93
C GLU A 91 7.03 1.98 -2.49
N ALA A 92 6.82 1.66 -1.21
CA ALA A 92 6.73 0.28 -0.74
C ALA A 92 5.56 -0.49 -1.39
N ALA A 93 4.40 0.15 -1.57
CA ALA A 93 3.26 -0.43 -2.28
C ALA A 93 3.59 -0.68 -3.75
N ARG A 94 4.28 0.28 -4.40
CA ARG A 94 4.71 0.20 -5.80
C ARG A 94 5.72 -0.92 -6.03
N GLU A 95 6.73 -1.02 -5.17
CA GLU A 95 7.74 -2.08 -5.21
C GLU A 95 7.09 -3.45 -5.04
N ALA A 96 6.26 -3.64 -4.02
CA ALA A 96 5.58 -4.91 -3.78
C ALA A 96 4.65 -5.30 -4.95
N GLN A 97 3.97 -4.33 -5.57
CA GLN A 97 3.16 -4.56 -6.77
C GLN A 97 4.02 -4.94 -7.98
N GLY A 98 5.16 -4.28 -8.18
CA GLY A 98 6.11 -4.61 -9.25
C GLY A 98 6.73 -6.00 -9.08
N GLU A 99 7.10 -6.36 -7.84
CA GLU A 99 7.57 -7.71 -7.49
C GLU A 99 6.48 -8.77 -7.81
N LEU A 100 5.21 -8.49 -7.48
CA LEU A 100 4.09 -9.39 -7.80
C LEU A 100 3.92 -9.55 -9.32
N GLU A 101 3.93 -8.46 -10.06
CA GLU A 101 3.75 -8.48 -11.52
C GLU A 101 4.89 -9.24 -12.21
N ALA A 102 6.14 -8.98 -11.82
CA ALA A 102 7.31 -9.66 -12.37
C ALA A 102 7.27 -11.17 -12.10
N TRP A 103 6.84 -11.56 -10.89
CA TRP A 103 6.74 -12.96 -10.54
C TRP A 103 5.60 -13.67 -11.28
N LEU A 104 4.42 -13.02 -11.37
CA LEU A 104 3.26 -13.57 -12.07
C LEU A 104 3.46 -13.66 -13.59
N ALA A 105 4.32 -12.82 -14.18
CA ALA A 105 4.70 -12.93 -15.59
C ALA A 105 5.38 -14.27 -15.91
N GLY A 106 6.00 -14.93 -14.93
CA GLY A 106 6.61 -16.26 -15.07
C GLY A 106 5.64 -17.43 -14.84
N VAL A 107 4.40 -17.16 -14.41
CA VAL A 107 3.44 -18.21 -14.04
C VAL A 107 2.59 -18.63 -15.26
N PRO A 108 2.48 -19.94 -15.56
CA PRO A 108 1.60 -20.43 -16.62
C PRO A 108 0.14 -20.03 -16.38
N ASN A 109 -0.63 -19.79 -17.45
CA ASN A 109 -2.06 -19.50 -17.30
C ASN A 109 -2.83 -20.70 -16.71
N LEU A 110 -3.95 -20.46 -16.02
CA LEU A 110 -4.87 -21.56 -15.67
C LEU A 110 -5.72 -21.98 -16.88
N PRO A 111 -6.19 -23.24 -16.95
CA PRO A 111 -7.15 -23.70 -17.96
C PRO A 111 -8.51 -23.01 -17.83
#